data_AF-A0A3N5I026-F1
#
_entry.id   AF-A0A3N5I026-F1
#
_cell.length_a   1.000
_cell.length_b   1.000
_cell.length_c   1.000
_cell.angle_alpha   90.00
_cell.angle_beta   90.00
_cell.angle_gamma   90.00
#
_symmetry.space_group_name_H-M   'P 1'
#
loop_
_entity.id
_entity.type
_entity.pdbx_description
1 polymer ?
#
loop_
_entity_poly.entity_id
_entity_poly.type
_entity_poly.pdbx_seq_one_letter_code
_entity_poly.pdbx_strand_id
1 'polypeptide(L)'
;IAVVVGAGDADRSISAAVWMEWISLLLAHESPCAIVLVGTERDQATAFAIQDGVSPMIAGRLWDATGRTTLPQLATVLKRCHWAVGADTGPLHLAVAVGTSAMGFYFSRARVHETGPYGKGHWVWQADCALPETWPIQASVNIIREPATASQQEPVAGWSLWQSDHDEWGAIFRPVGNRDPQNDQRAIVWQQLSEQYLSLQGGR
;
A
#
# COMPACT_ATOMS: atom_id res chain seq x y z
N ILE A 1 -12.76 1.46 3.88
CA ILE A 1 -11.46 1.14 3.26
C ILE A 1 -11.58 1.50 1.79
N ALA A 2 -10.61 2.21 1.23
CA ALA A 2 -10.56 2.46 -0.20
C ALA A 2 -9.75 1.36 -0.88
N VAL A 3 -10.31 0.77 -1.94
CA VAL A 3 -9.58 -0.12 -2.86
C VAL A 3 -9.34 0.67 -4.14
N VAL A 4 -8.07 0.90 -4.45
CA VAL A 4 -7.65 1.56 -5.68
C VAL A 4 -7.61 0.50 -6.78
N VAL A 5 -8.66 0.48 -7.60
CA VAL A 5 -8.86 -0.53 -8.64
C VAL A 5 -7.91 -0.31 -9.81
N GLY A 6 -7.68 0.95 -10.17
CA GLY A 6 -6.87 1.32 -11.31
C GLY A 6 -5.38 1.26 -11.04
N ALA A 7 -4.63 1.04 -12.11
CA ALA A 7 -3.19 1.18 -12.16
C ALA A 7 -2.78 2.28 -13.14
N GLY A 8 -1.73 3.05 -12.80
CA GLY A 8 -1.20 4.07 -13.70
C GLY A 8 -0.61 3.50 -14.99
N ASP A 9 -0.34 2.19 -15.00
CA ASP A 9 0.15 1.39 -16.13
C ASP A 9 -0.54 0.01 -16.09
N ALA A 10 -0.87 -0.57 -17.24
CA ALA A 10 -1.60 -1.84 -17.34
C ALA A 10 -0.83 -2.99 -16.69
N ASP A 11 0.51 -2.95 -16.75
CA ASP A 11 1.40 -3.95 -16.15
C ASP A 11 1.40 -3.92 -14.61
N ARG A 12 0.74 -2.92 -14.01
CA ARG A 12 0.57 -2.78 -12.54
C ARG A 12 -0.88 -2.99 -12.11
N SER A 13 -1.74 -3.47 -13.01
CA SER A 13 -3.15 -3.75 -12.70
C SER A 13 -3.29 -5.06 -11.93
N ILE A 14 -4.00 -5.01 -10.82
CA ILE A 14 -4.40 -6.19 -10.05
C ILE A 14 -5.70 -6.71 -10.66
N SER A 15 -5.79 -8.03 -10.89
CA SER A 15 -6.96 -8.61 -11.55
C SER A 15 -8.22 -8.51 -10.68
N ALA A 16 -9.39 -8.47 -11.33
CA ALA A 16 -10.67 -8.49 -10.62
C ALA A 16 -10.80 -9.72 -9.71
N ALA A 17 -10.27 -10.88 -10.13
CA ALA A 17 -10.32 -12.12 -9.35
C ALA A 17 -9.62 -11.98 -7.99
N VAL A 18 -8.42 -11.40 -7.98
CA VAL A 18 -7.65 -11.13 -6.75
C VAL A 18 -8.42 -10.16 -5.86
N TRP A 19 -8.99 -9.10 -6.44
CA TRP A 19 -9.79 -8.15 -5.66
C TRP A 19 -11.05 -8.77 -5.08
N MET A 20 -11.77 -9.61 -5.83
CA MET A 20 -12.97 -10.30 -5.35
C MET A 20 -12.65 -11.21 -4.17
N GLU A 21 -11.58 -11.99 -4.25
CA GLU A 21 -11.12 -12.84 -3.16
C GLU A 21 -10.73 -12.01 -1.93
N TRP A 22 -9.95 -10.95 -2.13
CA TRP A 22 -9.51 -10.06 -1.06
C TRP A 22 -10.68 -9.35 -0.36
N ILE A 23 -11.61 -8.79 -1.14
CA ILE A 23 -12.82 -8.12 -0.63
C ILE A 23 -13.70 -9.11 0.11
N SER A 24 -13.88 -10.32 -0.43
CA SER A 24 -14.70 -11.35 0.20
C SER A 24 -14.11 -11.77 1.54
N LEU A 25 -12.81 -12.01 1.60
CA LEU A 25 -12.12 -12.36 2.84
C LEU A 25 -12.20 -11.22 3.86
N LEU A 26 -11.93 -9.99 3.44
CA LEU A 26 -12.03 -8.84 4.33
C LEU A 26 -13.46 -8.69 4.85
N LEU A 27 -14.49 -8.78 4.01
CA LEU A 27 -15.87 -8.54 4.45
C LEU A 27 -16.54 -9.76 5.12
N ALA A 28 -15.95 -10.96 5.07
CA ALA A 28 -16.49 -12.16 5.71
C ALA A 28 -16.59 -12.04 7.25
N HIS A 29 -15.77 -11.20 7.88
CA HIS A 29 -15.83 -10.99 9.33
C HIS A 29 -17.00 -10.06 9.72
N GLU A 30 -17.56 -10.29 10.91
CA GLU A 30 -18.74 -9.55 11.45
C GLU A 30 -18.46 -8.08 11.83
N SER A 31 -17.22 -7.61 11.68
CA SER A 31 -16.85 -6.23 11.98
C SER A 31 -17.50 -5.25 10.98
N PRO A 32 -17.95 -4.05 11.44
CA PRO A 32 -18.51 -3.01 10.58
C PRO A 32 -17.43 -2.37 9.69
N CYS A 33 -17.00 -3.12 8.68
CA CYS A 33 -16.07 -2.69 7.65
C CYS A 33 -16.82 -2.59 6.33
N ALA A 34 -16.50 -1.56 5.55
CA ALA A 34 -17.06 -1.36 4.24
C ALA A 34 -16.02 -0.75 3.29
N ILE A 35 -16.23 -0.94 1.99
CA ILE A 35 -15.24 -0.71 0.94
C ILE A 35 -15.79 0.27 -0.08
N VAL A 36 -14.94 1.21 -0.50
CA VAL A 36 -15.18 2.07 -1.65
C VAL A 36 -14.14 1.75 -2.72
N LEU A 37 -14.59 1.40 -3.91
CA LEU A 37 -13.76 1.25 -5.09
C LEU A 37 -13.49 2.64 -5.67
N VAL A 38 -12.22 2.97 -5.86
CA VAL A 38 -11.78 4.24 -6.45
C VAL A 38 -10.88 3.99 -7.64
N GLY A 39 -10.94 4.91 -8.61
CA GLY A 39 -10.25 4.77 -9.89
C GLY A 39 -10.76 5.79 -10.89
N THR A 40 -10.19 5.74 -12.08
CA THR A 40 -10.60 6.52 -13.24
C THR A 40 -11.78 5.88 -13.97
N GLU A 41 -12.31 6.54 -14.99
CA GLU A 41 -13.37 5.98 -15.85
C GLU A 41 -12.95 4.66 -16.52
N ARG A 42 -11.64 4.48 -16.80
CA ARG A 42 -11.11 3.25 -17.40
C ARG A 42 -11.24 2.03 -16.49
N ASP A 43 -11.41 2.25 -15.18
CA ASP A 43 -11.45 1.19 -14.17
C ASP A 43 -12.87 0.69 -13.89
N GLN A 44 -13.89 1.31 -14.50
CA GLN A 44 -15.30 0.99 -14.30
C GLN A 44 -15.65 -0.45 -14.69
N ALA A 45 -15.06 -0.97 -15.77
CA ALA A 45 -15.29 -2.35 -16.18
C ALA A 45 -14.80 -3.35 -15.12
N THR A 46 -13.62 -3.11 -14.53
CA THR A 46 -13.08 -3.92 -13.44
C THR A 46 -13.89 -3.75 -12.16
N ALA A 47 -14.31 -2.53 -11.82
CA ALA A 47 -15.16 -2.28 -10.67
C ALA A 47 -16.52 -3.00 -10.79
N PHE A 48 -17.13 -2.96 -11.97
CA PHE A 48 -18.36 -3.70 -12.26
C PHE A 48 -18.17 -5.20 -12.10
N ALA A 49 -17.09 -5.77 -12.66
CA ALA A 49 -16.79 -7.20 -12.52
C ALA A 49 -16.60 -7.61 -11.05
N ILE A 50 -15.95 -6.76 -10.24
CA ILE A 50 -15.82 -6.97 -8.79
C ILE A 50 -17.19 -6.95 -8.11
N GLN A 51 -18.04 -5.97 -8.41
CA GLN A 51 -19.37 -5.86 -7.80
C GLN A 51 -20.30 -7.02 -8.16
N ASP A 52 -20.23 -7.49 -9.40
CA ASP A 52 -21.04 -8.60 -9.91
C ASP A 52 -20.59 -9.96 -9.35
N GLY A 53 -19.28 -10.14 -9.13
CA GLY A 53 -18.72 -11.42 -8.70
C GLY A 53 -18.64 -11.61 -7.17
N VAL A 54 -18.91 -10.59 -6.35
CA VAL A 54 -18.97 -10.75 -4.88
C VAL A 54 -20.34 -11.22 -4.40
N SER A 55 -20.38 -11.92 -3.26
CA SER A 55 -21.63 -12.41 -2.67
C SER A 55 -22.63 -11.27 -2.38
N PRO A 56 -23.94 -11.45 -2.64
CA PRO A 56 -24.97 -10.46 -2.29
C PRO A 56 -24.98 -10.07 -0.81
N MET A 57 -24.53 -10.97 0.08
CA MET A 57 -24.43 -10.69 1.52
C MET A 57 -23.41 -9.60 1.86
N ILE A 58 -22.40 -9.38 1.02
CA ILE A 58 -21.38 -8.34 1.23
C ILE A 58 -21.54 -7.15 0.29
N ALA A 59 -22.32 -7.28 -0.79
CA ALA A 59 -22.56 -6.21 -1.77
C ALA A 59 -23.08 -4.90 -1.14
N GLY A 60 -23.91 -4.97 -0.09
CA GLY A 60 -24.39 -3.80 0.64
C GLY A 60 -23.31 -2.98 1.37
N ARG A 61 -22.06 -3.49 1.43
CA ARG A 61 -20.90 -2.84 2.05
C ARG A 61 -19.81 -2.49 1.02
N LEU A 62 -20.14 -2.55 -0.27
CA LEU A 62 -19.25 -2.23 -1.38
C LEU A 62 -19.84 -1.11 -2.24
N TRP A 63 -19.15 0.04 -2.31
CA TRP A 63 -19.55 1.17 -3.15
C TRP A 63 -18.57 1.41 -4.28
N ASP A 64 -19.10 1.73 -5.46
CA ASP A 64 -18.28 2.10 -6.62
C ASP A 64 -18.28 3.62 -6.85
N ALA A 65 -17.09 4.21 -6.74
CA ALA A 65 -16.80 5.61 -7.03
C ALA A 65 -15.82 5.78 -8.22
N THR A 66 -15.55 4.72 -8.99
CA THR A 66 -14.66 4.78 -10.15
C THR A 66 -15.20 5.71 -11.24
N GLY A 67 -14.35 6.64 -11.70
CA GLY A 67 -14.74 7.67 -12.68
C GLY A 67 -15.78 8.68 -12.16
N ARG A 68 -16.14 8.65 -10.88
CA ARG A 68 -17.18 9.50 -10.28
C ARG A 68 -16.64 10.58 -9.35
N THR A 69 -15.32 10.74 -9.30
CA THR A 69 -14.65 11.70 -8.41
C THR A 69 -13.67 12.56 -9.18
N THR A 70 -13.69 13.85 -8.89
CA THR A 70 -12.58 14.77 -9.17
C THR A 70 -11.45 14.57 -8.16
N LEU A 71 -10.26 15.10 -8.44
CA LEU A 71 -9.11 14.95 -7.53
C LEU A 71 -9.39 15.44 -6.08
N PRO A 72 -10.01 16.62 -5.85
CA PRO A 72 -10.37 17.04 -4.49
C PRO A 72 -11.44 16.16 -3.82
N GLN A 73 -12.40 15.65 -4.60
CA GLN A 73 -13.42 14.72 -4.09
C GLN A 73 -12.80 13.38 -3.71
N LEU A 74 -11.88 12.86 -4.53
CA LEU A 74 -11.12 11.66 -4.22
C LEU A 74 -10.32 11.83 -2.94
N ALA A 75 -9.60 12.95 -2.78
CA ALA A 75 -8.89 13.27 -1.54
C ALA A 75 -9.82 13.27 -0.31
N THR A 76 -11.04 13.79 -0.46
CA THR A 76 -12.06 13.80 0.61
C THR A 76 -12.55 12.38 0.94
N VAL A 77 -12.77 11.53 -0.06
CA VAL A 77 -13.15 10.12 0.13
C VAL A 77 -12.03 9.36 0.84
N LEU A 78 -10.79 9.51 0.37
CA LEU A 78 -9.61 8.85 0.94
C LEU A 78 -9.41 9.27 2.39
N LYS A 79 -9.49 10.57 2.72
CA LYS A 79 -9.36 11.08 4.09
C LYS A 79 -10.34 10.47 5.10
N ARG A 80 -11.51 9.99 4.63
CA ARG A 80 -12.51 9.31 5.48
C ARG A 80 -12.25 7.81 5.64
N CYS A 81 -11.31 7.26 4.88
CA CYS A 81 -10.93 5.86 4.95
C CYS A 81 -9.82 5.66 5.98
N HIS A 82 -9.91 4.57 6.75
CA HIS A 82 -8.82 4.11 7.62
C HIS A 82 -7.65 3.55 6.82
N TRP A 83 -7.94 2.90 5.68
CA TRP A 83 -6.96 2.28 4.80
C TRP A 83 -7.27 2.60 3.34
N ALA A 84 -6.22 2.78 2.56
CA ALA A 84 -6.22 2.72 1.11
C ALA A 84 -5.31 1.56 0.65
N VAL A 85 -5.84 0.69 -0.21
CA VAL A 85 -5.16 -0.54 -0.65
C VAL A 85 -5.10 -0.55 -2.17
N GLY A 86 -3.96 -0.84 -2.77
CA GLY A 86 -3.81 -0.86 -4.22
C GLY A 86 -2.38 -1.09 -4.72
N ALA A 87 -2.19 -0.99 -6.03
CA ALA A 87 -0.87 -0.97 -6.63
C ALA A 87 -0.20 0.43 -6.50
N ASP A 88 1.08 0.53 -6.85
CA ASP A 88 1.81 1.80 -6.90
C ASP A 88 1.21 2.78 -7.92
N THR A 89 0.40 3.73 -7.42
CA THR A 89 -0.42 4.64 -8.22
C THR A 89 -0.66 5.97 -7.54
N GLY A 90 -1.02 6.99 -8.33
CA GLY A 90 -1.36 8.32 -7.82
C GLY A 90 -2.41 8.33 -6.70
N PRO A 91 -3.55 7.63 -6.82
CA PRO A 91 -4.54 7.58 -5.74
C PRO A 91 -4.02 6.96 -4.43
N LEU A 92 -3.12 5.97 -4.49
CA LEU A 92 -2.50 5.39 -3.28
C LEU A 92 -1.65 6.45 -2.56
N HIS A 93 -0.84 7.20 -3.31
CA HIS A 93 -0.03 8.31 -2.78
C HIS A 93 -0.85 9.49 -2.30
N LEU A 94 -1.98 9.78 -2.96
CA LEU A 94 -2.91 10.80 -2.49
C LEU A 94 -3.51 10.40 -1.12
N ALA A 95 -3.77 9.12 -0.90
CA ALA A 95 -4.26 8.63 0.39
C ALA A 95 -3.25 8.90 1.51
N VAL A 96 -1.97 8.63 1.25
CA VAL A 96 -0.86 8.96 2.16
C VAL A 96 -0.85 10.46 2.47
N ALA A 97 -0.94 11.31 1.45
CA ALA A 97 -0.90 12.76 1.60
C ALA A 97 -2.05 13.33 2.45
N VAL A 98 -3.20 12.65 2.49
CA VAL A 98 -4.35 13.05 3.33
C VAL A 98 -4.39 12.36 4.70
N GLY A 99 -3.36 11.59 5.04
CA GLY A 99 -3.20 10.93 6.34
C GLY A 99 -3.87 9.56 6.47
N THR A 100 -4.25 8.94 5.36
CA THR A 100 -4.82 7.59 5.33
C THR A 100 -3.72 6.54 5.27
N SER A 101 -3.79 5.52 6.14
CA SER A 101 -2.85 4.39 6.09
C SER A 101 -2.93 3.70 4.73
N ALA A 102 -1.78 3.32 4.19
CA ALA A 102 -1.67 2.82 2.83
C ALA A 102 -1.09 1.41 2.84
N MET A 103 -1.67 0.53 2.04
CA MET A 103 -1.14 -0.80 1.78
C MET A 103 -0.94 -0.98 0.28
N GLY A 104 0.33 -1.03 -0.13
CA GLY A 104 0.73 -1.17 -1.52
C GLY A 104 1.04 -2.62 -1.89
N PHE A 105 0.61 -3.07 -3.07
CA PHE A 105 1.14 -4.27 -3.72
C PHE A 105 2.03 -3.84 -4.89
N TYR A 106 3.35 -3.99 -4.72
CA TYR A 106 4.37 -3.48 -5.64
C TYR A 106 4.94 -4.66 -6.42
N PHE A 107 4.78 -4.62 -7.73
CA PHE A 107 5.22 -5.64 -8.68
C PHE A 107 5.53 -4.98 -10.03
N SER A 108 5.91 -5.76 -11.04
CA SER A 108 6.41 -5.25 -12.32
C SER A 108 7.62 -4.33 -12.09
N ARG A 109 7.51 -3.05 -12.44
CA ARG A 109 8.55 -2.03 -12.29
C ARG A 109 8.46 -1.24 -10.99
N ALA A 110 7.43 -1.43 -10.17
CA ALA A 110 7.26 -0.69 -8.93
C ALA A 110 8.24 -1.21 -7.86
N ARG A 111 9.02 -0.28 -7.28
CA ARG A 111 9.99 -0.57 -6.22
C ARG A 111 9.70 0.28 -4.99
N VAL A 112 9.58 -0.36 -3.84
CA VAL A 112 9.29 0.30 -2.56
C VAL A 112 10.28 1.43 -2.24
N HIS A 113 11.55 1.27 -2.60
CA HIS A 113 12.58 2.28 -2.34
C HIS A 113 12.50 3.51 -3.27
N GLU A 114 11.77 3.42 -4.38
CA GLU A 114 11.62 4.52 -5.35
C GLU A 114 10.33 5.29 -5.15
N THR A 115 9.22 4.57 -4.97
CA THR A 115 7.87 5.13 -4.94
C THR A 115 7.06 4.61 -3.75
N GLY A 116 7.70 4.11 -2.69
CA GLY A 116 6.98 3.65 -1.50
C GLY A 116 6.21 4.78 -0.80
N PRO A 117 5.07 4.47 -0.16
CA PRO A 117 4.32 5.45 0.63
C PRO A 117 5.17 5.94 1.80
N TYR A 118 5.33 7.24 1.97
CA TYR A 118 6.20 7.82 3.00
C TYR A 118 5.49 8.01 4.34
N GLY A 119 6.14 7.58 5.44
CA GLY A 119 5.71 7.85 6.80
C GLY A 119 5.28 6.61 7.59
N LYS A 120 4.98 6.78 8.87
CA LYS A 120 4.58 5.67 9.75
C LYS A 120 3.18 5.18 9.41
N GLY A 121 2.97 3.87 9.54
CA GLY A 121 1.65 3.25 9.35
C GLY A 121 1.30 2.93 7.90
N HIS A 122 2.28 2.95 6.99
CA HIS A 122 2.14 2.46 5.63
C HIS A 122 2.95 1.18 5.42
N TRP A 123 2.39 0.27 4.63
CA TRP A 123 2.93 -1.06 4.37
C TRP A 123 2.99 -1.34 2.89
N VAL A 124 4.02 -2.06 2.45
CA VAL A 124 4.17 -2.47 1.06
C VAL A 124 4.51 -3.94 1.00
N TRP A 125 3.71 -4.70 0.28
CA TRP A 125 4.06 -6.02 -0.21
C TRP A 125 4.79 -5.87 -1.53
N GLN A 126 6.08 -6.19 -1.56
CA GLN A 126 6.92 -6.17 -2.76
C GLN A 126 7.04 -7.59 -3.30
N ALA A 127 6.61 -7.81 -4.55
CA ALA A 127 6.79 -9.07 -5.24
C ALA A 127 8.24 -9.26 -5.68
N ASP A 128 8.71 -10.51 -5.60
CA ASP A 128 10.04 -10.92 -6.06
C ASP A 128 10.11 -11.02 -7.60
N CYS A 129 8.96 -11.06 -8.27
CA CYS A 129 8.84 -11.14 -9.72
C CYS A 129 7.96 -10.02 -10.30
N ALA A 130 8.02 -9.86 -11.63
CA ALA A 130 7.26 -8.83 -12.32
C ALA A 130 5.75 -9.14 -12.42
N LEU A 131 5.41 -10.43 -12.55
CA LEU A 131 4.04 -10.91 -12.75
C LEU A 131 3.73 -11.98 -11.70
N PRO A 132 3.25 -11.59 -10.50
CA PRO A 132 2.96 -12.55 -9.45
C PRO A 132 1.70 -13.37 -9.77
N GLU A 133 1.82 -14.69 -9.65
CA GLU A 133 0.69 -15.63 -9.79
C GLU A 133 -0.09 -15.77 -8.48
N THR A 134 0.59 -15.60 -7.34
CA THR A 134 0.01 -15.65 -5.99
C THR A 134 0.04 -14.27 -5.34
N TRP A 135 -0.88 -14.03 -4.41
CA TRP A 135 -1.04 -12.73 -3.75
C TRP A 135 -1.14 -12.92 -2.23
N PRO A 136 -0.56 -12.02 -1.41
CA PRO A 136 -0.58 -12.12 0.05
C PRO A 136 -1.94 -11.67 0.61
N ILE A 137 -3.03 -12.26 0.13
CA ILE A 137 -4.41 -11.84 0.42
C ILE A 137 -4.73 -11.99 1.91
N GLN A 138 -4.52 -13.18 2.48
CA GLN A 138 -4.77 -13.41 3.90
C GLN A 138 -3.88 -12.53 4.80
N ALA A 139 -2.58 -12.48 4.49
CA ALA A 139 -1.61 -11.71 5.26
C ALA A 139 -1.92 -10.19 5.24
N SER A 140 -2.29 -9.65 4.07
CA SER A 140 -2.69 -8.25 3.94
C SER A 140 -3.98 -7.92 4.70
N VAL A 141 -5.00 -8.80 4.63
CA VAL A 141 -6.23 -8.64 5.42
C VAL A 141 -5.94 -8.68 6.93
N ASN A 142 -5.08 -9.59 7.39
CA ASN A 142 -4.69 -9.68 8.80
C ASN A 142 -4.04 -8.38 9.29
N ILE A 143 -3.10 -7.82 8.53
CA ILE A 143 -2.44 -6.55 8.88
C ILE A 143 -3.45 -5.40 8.98
N ILE A 144 -4.43 -5.33 8.07
CA ILE A 144 -5.46 -4.27 8.12
C ILE A 144 -6.34 -4.38 9.37
N ARG A 145 -6.65 -5.62 9.77
CA ARG A 145 -7.51 -5.90 10.92
C ARG A 145 -6.78 -5.74 12.25
N GLU A 146 -5.51 -6.15 12.28
CA GLU A 146 -4.67 -6.15 13.48
C GLU A 146 -3.31 -5.50 13.18
N PRO A 147 -3.26 -4.17 12.97
CA PRO A 147 -2.00 -3.51 12.58
C PRO A 147 -0.88 -3.66 13.61
N ALA A 148 -1.21 -3.92 14.87
CA ALA A 148 -0.25 -4.15 15.95
C ALA A 148 0.55 -5.46 15.78
N THR A 149 0.03 -6.44 15.04
CA THR A 149 0.71 -7.73 14.81
C THR A 149 1.51 -7.74 13.50
N ALA A 150 1.45 -6.67 12.71
CA ALA A 150 2.06 -6.60 11.39
C ALA A 150 3.58 -6.84 11.39
N SER A 151 4.30 -6.46 12.46
CA SER A 151 5.74 -6.73 12.60
C SER A 151 6.08 -8.20 12.85
N GLN A 152 5.08 -9.02 13.20
CA GLN A 152 5.21 -10.46 13.44
C GLN A 152 4.72 -11.28 12.24
N GLN A 153 4.40 -10.63 11.12
CA GLN A 153 3.88 -11.28 9.94
C GLN A 153 4.85 -12.35 9.43
N GLU A 154 4.34 -13.58 9.27
CA GLU A 154 5.09 -14.68 8.69
C GLU A 154 5.42 -14.42 7.21
N PRO A 155 6.56 -14.95 6.71
CA PRO A 155 6.93 -14.83 5.31
C PRO A 155 5.84 -15.36 4.37
N VAL A 156 5.59 -14.64 3.29
CA VAL A 156 4.70 -15.09 2.21
C VAL A 156 5.56 -15.40 0.98
N ALA A 157 5.44 -16.60 0.44
CA ALA A 157 6.25 -17.01 -0.71
C ALA A 157 6.08 -16.04 -1.90
N GLY A 158 7.20 -15.55 -2.44
CA GLY A 158 7.23 -14.61 -3.56
C GLY A 158 6.97 -13.15 -3.20
N TRP A 159 6.79 -12.84 -1.91
CA TRP A 159 6.47 -11.49 -1.44
C TRP A 159 7.25 -11.12 -0.17
N SER A 160 7.83 -9.92 -0.19
CA SER A 160 8.48 -9.31 0.96
C SER A 160 7.61 -8.18 1.53
N LEU A 161 7.38 -8.17 2.85
CA LEU A 161 6.66 -7.08 3.51
C LEU A 161 7.64 -6.01 3.96
N TRP A 162 7.30 -4.75 3.66
CA TRP A 162 8.07 -3.57 4.01
C TRP A 162 7.21 -2.59 4.79
N GLN A 163 7.80 -2.01 5.83
CA GLN A 163 7.21 -0.94 6.61
C GLN A 163 7.88 0.38 6.25
N SER A 164 7.09 1.40 5.99
CA SER A 164 7.59 2.77 5.85
C SER A 164 7.77 3.42 7.21
N ASP A 165 8.87 4.16 7.36
CA ASP A 165 9.20 4.97 8.53
C ASP A 165 10.00 6.20 8.06
N HIS A 166 10.35 7.09 8.98
CA HIS A 166 11.22 8.22 8.70
C HIS A 166 12.16 8.48 9.88
N ASP A 167 13.37 8.92 9.54
CA ASP A 167 14.34 9.45 10.49
C ASP A 167 14.64 10.92 10.17
N GLU A 168 15.62 11.50 10.87
CA GLU A 168 16.08 12.88 10.66
C GLU A 168 16.64 13.14 9.25
N TRP A 169 16.96 12.08 8.49
CA TRP A 169 17.51 12.12 7.14
C TRP A 169 16.47 11.79 6.05
N GLY A 170 15.23 11.46 6.44
CA GLY A 170 14.10 11.25 5.54
C GLY A 170 13.56 9.81 5.53
N ALA A 171 12.99 9.39 4.40
CA ALA A 171 12.28 8.12 4.24
C ALA A 171 13.15 6.90 4.42
N ILE A 172 12.70 5.96 5.25
CA ILE A 172 13.30 4.64 5.37
C ILE A 172 12.22 3.57 5.16
N PHE A 173 12.61 2.46 4.55
CA PHE A 173 11.74 1.30 4.36
C PHE A 173 12.43 0.11 4.98
N ARG A 174 11.80 -0.48 6.00
CA ARG A 174 12.35 -1.62 6.74
C ARG A 174 11.65 -2.90 6.33
N PRO A 175 12.37 -3.95 5.91
CA PRO A 175 11.77 -5.26 5.68
C PRO A 175 11.30 -5.85 7.02
N VAL A 176 10.12 -6.48 7.03
CA VAL A 176 9.60 -7.19 8.20
C VAL A 176 10.15 -8.61 8.21
N GLY A 177 10.63 -9.07 9.36
CA GLY A 177 11.10 -10.46 9.55
C GLY A 177 12.57 -10.73 9.15
N ASN A 178 13.22 -9.85 8.37
CA ASN A 178 14.64 -9.95 8.04
C ASN A 178 15.43 -8.80 8.68
N ARG A 179 16.71 -9.05 9.02
CA ARG A 179 17.65 -7.95 9.33
C ARG A 179 17.88 -7.14 8.06
N ASP A 180 17.91 -5.82 8.19
CA ASP A 180 18.15 -4.86 7.10
C ASP A 180 19.62 -4.41 7.12
N PRO A 181 20.54 -5.10 6.42
CA PRO A 181 21.94 -4.69 6.38
C PRO A 181 22.16 -3.35 5.66
N GLN A 182 21.18 -2.85 4.89
CA GLN A 182 21.31 -1.57 4.16
C GLN A 182 21.01 -0.35 5.05
N ASN A 183 20.13 -0.48 6.06
CA ASN A 183 19.91 0.59 7.05
C ASN A 183 21.17 0.94 7.82
N ASP A 184 21.94 -0.08 8.24
CA ASP A 184 23.18 0.12 8.98
C ASP A 184 24.22 0.90 8.15
N GLN A 185 24.31 0.64 6.84
CA GLN A 185 25.19 1.40 5.94
C GLN A 185 24.75 2.84 5.74
N ARG A 186 23.45 3.12 5.61
CA ARG A 186 22.94 4.49 5.43
C ARG A 186 23.27 5.37 6.63
N ALA A 187 23.02 4.89 7.85
CA ALA A 187 23.32 5.64 9.07
C ALA A 187 24.81 5.98 9.17
N ILE A 188 25.68 5.02 8.83
CA ILE A 188 27.14 5.21 8.81
C ILE A 188 27.55 6.26 7.77
N VAL A 189 26.99 6.22 6.56
CA VAL A 189 27.30 7.21 5.51
C VAL A 189 26.88 8.62 5.93
N TRP A 190 25.68 8.79 6.51
CA TRP A 190 25.22 10.09 6.98
C TRP A 190 26.01 10.61 8.17
N GLN A 191 26.40 9.73 9.10
CA GLN A 191 27.27 10.10 10.22
C GLN A 191 28.63 10.59 9.71
N GLN A 192 29.26 9.86 8.78
CA GLN A 192 30.55 10.26 8.18
C GLN A 192 30.45 11.60 7.45
N LEU A 193 29.39 11.83 6.67
CA LEU A 193 29.18 13.10 5.97
C LEU A 193 28.94 14.26 6.94
N SER A 194 28.20 14.02 8.03
CA SER A 194 27.92 15.03 9.06
C SER A 194 29.17 15.40 9.87
N GLU A 195 30.00 14.42 10.23
CA GLU A 195 31.29 14.63 10.90
C GLU A 195 32.29 15.37 9.99
N GLN A 196 32.32 15.07 8.69
CA GLN A 196 33.10 15.82 7.70
C GLN A 196 32.61 17.27 7.56
N TYR A 197 31.30 17.50 7.55
CA TYR A 197 30.75 18.86 7.47
C TYR A 197 31.08 19.70 8.71
N LEU A 198 30.97 19.12 9.92
CA LEU A 198 31.28 19.79 11.17
C LEU A 198 32.79 20.10 11.32
N SER A 199 33.66 19.19 10.88
CA SER A 199 35.11 19.43 10.87
C SER A 199 35.54 20.51 9.88
N LEU A 200 34.82 20.69 8.77
CA LEU A 200 35.02 21.81 7.83
C LEU A 200 34.52 23.16 8.37
N GLN A 201 33.55 23.16 9.28
CA GLN A 201 32.99 24.38 9.91
C GLN A 201 33.76 24.81 11.17
N GLY A 202 34.40 23.87 11.89
CA GLY A 202 35.20 24.13 13.08
C GLY A 202 36.62 24.68 12.83
N GLY A 203 37.00 24.86 11.56
CA GLY A 203 38.26 25.48 11.14
C GLY A 203 38.09 26.96 10.78
N ARG A 204 37.68 27.80 11.75
CA ARG A 204 37.80 29.26 11.70
C ARG A 204 38.17 29.81 13.07
#